data_AF-A0A534J803-F1
#
_entry.id   AF-A0A534J803-F1
#
_cell.length_a   1.000
_cell.length_b   1.000
_cell.length_c   1.000
_cell.angle_alpha   90.00
_cell.angle_beta   90.00
_cell.angle_gamma   90.00
#
_symmetry.space_group_name_H-M   'P 1'
#
loop_
_entity.id
_entity.type
_entity.pdbx_description
1 polymer ?
#
loop_
_entity_poly.entity_id
_entity_poly.type
_entity_poly.pdbx_seq_one_letter_code
_entity_poly.pdbx_strand_id
1 'polypeptide(L)'
;MARAAIARPVARKPIQTSVEFEARLPVKGRVLWAVMCDHCESEGELRIRMARDPSKGWSYRLDDTESFVDIHAVDKGKAYEKVRAGEWVSGRLIVFGSLKKVWAKAVAMEGAALEDGTRLTGEVSLGEQHAQVDFGLFKAFLRFEDPQQMLRVLRHEGIKDGSFVATSTQVDIEVDRWGRKDEVLRDKGRR
;
A
#
# COMPACT_ATOMS: atom_id res chain seq x y z
N MET A 1 49.38 3.23 2.69
CA MET A 1 48.05 2.67 3.04
C MET A 1 46.99 3.48 2.30
N ALA A 2 46.42 2.94 1.22
CA ALA A 2 45.43 3.65 0.41
C ALA A 2 44.01 3.28 0.87
N ARG A 3 43.18 4.30 1.14
CA ARG A 3 41.78 4.19 1.60
C ARG A 3 40.92 3.50 0.54
N ALA A 4 40.12 2.53 0.96
CA ALA A 4 39.13 1.87 0.12
C ALA A 4 38.07 2.86 -0.37
N ALA A 5 37.82 2.86 -1.68
CA ALA A 5 36.74 3.63 -2.28
C ALA A 5 35.39 3.02 -1.86
N ILE A 6 34.54 3.84 -1.21
CA ILE A 6 33.17 3.47 -0.88
C ILE A 6 32.39 3.38 -2.19
N ALA A 7 31.92 2.19 -2.53
CA ALA A 7 31.07 1.98 -3.69
C ALA A 7 29.81 2.86 -3.57
N ARG A 8 29.54 3.67 -4.61
CA ARG A 8 28.27 4.41 -4.73
C ARG A 8 27.11 3.41 -4.67
N PRO A 9 26.01 3.70 -3.93
CA PRO A 9 24.83 2.85 -3.98
C PRO A 9 24.38 2.73 -5.43
N VAL A 10 24.39 1.50 -5.94
CA VAL A 10 23.84 1.18 -7.25
C VAL A 10 22.35 1.44 -7.14
N ALA A 11 21.87 2.50 -7.79
CA ALA A 11 20.44 2.70 -8.00
C ALA A 11 19.88 1.39 -8.58
N ARG A 12 19.05 0.69 -7.80
CA ARG A 12 18.41 -0.54 -8.25
C ARG A 12 17.59 -0.17 -9.49
N LYS A 13 17.99 -0.67 -10.67
CA LYS A 13 17.18 -0.54 -11.88
C LYS A 13 15.78 -1.09 -11.58
N PRO A 14 14.70 -0.39 -11.95
CA PRO A 14 13.35 -0.91 -11.79
C PRO A 14 13.24 -2.27 -12.47
N ILE A 15 12.64 -3.23 -11.77
CA ILE A 15 12.26 -4.49 -12.39
C ILE A 15 11.11 -4.14 -13.34
N GLN A 16 11.40 -3.93 -14.63
CA GLN A 16 10.38 -3.76 -15.67
C GLN A 16 9.68 -5.10 -15.90
N THR A 17 8.65 -5.38 -15.10
CA THR A 17 7.56 -6.29 -15.45
C THR A 17 6.48 -5.48 -16.13
N SER A 18 5.85 -5.98 -17.19
CA SER A 18 4.84 -5.20 -17.94
C SER A 18 3.51 -5.02 -17.19
N VAL A 19 3.32 -5.73 -16.08
CA VAL A 19 2.08 -5.71 -15.32
C VAL A 19 2.26 -4.85 -14.09
N GLU A 20 1.64 -3.68 -14.11
CA GLU A 20 1.59 -2.74 -13.00
C GLU A 20 0.18 -2.71 -12.42
N PHE A 21 0.08 -2.28 -11.17
CA PHE A 21 -1.22 -2.05 -10.54
C PHE A 21 -1.25 -0.73 -9.80
N GLU A 22 -2.47 -0.24 -9.61
CA GLU A 22 -2.80 0.87 -8.73
C GLU A 22 -4.03 0.45 -7.93
N ALA A 23 -3.85 0.26 -6.63
CA ALA A 23 -4.92 -0.06 -5.71
C ALA A 23 -5.28 1.20 -4.90
N ARG A 24 -6.57 1.53 -4.87
CA ARG A 24 -7.10 2.60 -4.02
C ARG A 24 -8.03 1.98 -3.00
N LEU A 25 -7.73 2.16 -1.73
CA LEU A 25 -8.54 1.63 -0.64
C LEU A 25 -8.88 2.73 0.36
N PRO A 26 -10.13 2.78 0.85
CA PRO A 26 -10.48 3.70 1.92
C PRO A 26 -9.71 3.31 3.18
N VAL A 27 -9.17 4.30 3.87
CA VAL A 27 -8.46 4.12 5.13
C VAL A 27 -9.06 5.02 6.20
N LYS A 28 -9.21 4.47 7.40
CA LYS A 28 -9.30 5.26 8.63
C LYS A 28 -8.15 4.80 9.52
N GLY A 29 -7.53 5.72 10.26
CA GLY A 29 -6.36 5.36 11.04
C GLY A 29 -6.04 6.37 12.11
N ARG A 30 -5.37 5.92 13.17
CA ARG A 30 -4.83 6.81 14.18
C ARG A 30 -3.44 7.27 13.74
N VAL A 31 -3.20 8.56 13.76
CA VAL A 31 -1.91 9.14 13.39
C VAL A 31 -0.92 8.85 14.49
N LEU A 32 0.19 8.20 14.14
CA LEU A 32 1.32 7.98 15.02
C LEU A 32 2.28 9.17 14.96
N TRP A 33 2.57 9.63 13.74
CA TRP A 33 3.30 10.87 13.49
C TRP A 33 3.02 11.39 12.08
N ALA A 34 3.26 12.68 11.87
CA ALA A 34 3.22 13.34 10.58
C ALA A 34 4.38 14.35 10.54
N VAL A 35 5.27 14.24 9.56
CA VAL A 35 6.39 15.16 9.39
C VAL A 35 6.53 15.57 7.94
N MET A 36 7.18 16.71 7.69
CA MET A 36 7.63 17.08 6.36
C MET A 36 8.78 16.16 5.94
N CYS A 37 8.87 15.82 4.66
CA CYS A 37 10.00 15.05 4.14
C CYS A 37 11.26 15.93 4.14
N ASP A 38 12.30 15.48 4.85
CA ASP A 38 13.57 16.21 5.01
C ASP A 38 14.38 16.34 3.70
N HIS A 39 14.00 15.62 2.65
CA HIS A 39 14.74 15.60 1.38
C HIS A 39 14.16 16.53 0.32
N CYS A 40 12.83 16.56 0.16
CA CYS A 40 12.19 17.36 -0.89
C CYS A 40 11.52 18.63 -0.36
N GLU A 41 11.22 18.71 0.95
CA GLU A 41 10.52 19.81 1.62
C GLU A 41 9.17 20.21 0.97
N SER A 42 8.66 19.40 0.02
CA SER A 42 7.41 19.65 -0.70
C SER A 42 6.31 18.65 -0.36
N GLU A 43 6.70 17.49 0.15
CA GLU A 43 5.84 16.37 0.55
C GLU A 43 6.02 16.10 2.04
N GLY A 44 5.08 15.39 2.65
CA GLY A 44 5.22 14.92 4.01
C GLY A 44 5.00 13.42 4.11
N GLU A 45 5.43 12.89 5.23
CA GLU A 45 5.29 11.49 5.56
C GLU A 45 4.29 11.37 6.71
N LEU A 46 3.28 10.52 6.53
CA LEU A 46 2.31 10.18 7.56
C LEU A 46 2.52 8.73 7.94
N ARG A 47 2.71 8.50 9.24
CA ARG A 47 2.57 7.18 9.81
C ARG A 47 1.25 7.05 10.53
N ILE A 48 0.42 6.12 10.08
CA ILE A 48 -0.89 5.84 10.66
C ILE A 48 -0.96 4.38 11.09
N ARG A 49 -1.68 4.11 12.18
CA ARG A 49 -2.07 2.75 12.56
C ARG A 49 -3.50 2.52 12.12
N MET A 50 -3.70 1.57 11.21
CA MET A 50 -5.03 1.17 10.71
C MET A 50 -5.35 -0.27 11.10
N ALA A 51 -6.64 -0.62 11.14
CA ALA A 51 -7.06 -2.01 11.28
C ALA A 51 -6.80 -2.76 9.97
N ARG A 52 -6.37 -4.03 10.05
CA ARG A 52 -6.25 -4.91 8.88
C ARG A 52 -7.60 -5.23 8.26
N ASP A 53 -8.63 -5.32 9.09
CA ASP A 53 -10.02 -5.50 8.67
C ASP A 53 -10.85 -4.29 9.14
N PRO A 54 -11.09 -3.31 8.26
CA PRO A 54 -11.88 -2.13 8.59
C PRO A 54 -13.33 -2.44 9.01
N SER A 55 -13.85 -3.63 8.66
CA SER A 55 -15.23 -4.04 8.97
C SER A 55 -15.40 -4.54 10.41
N LYS A 56 -14.31 -4.96 11.08
CA LYS A 56 -14.33 -5.44 12.47
C LYS A 56 -14.32 -4.31 13.52
N GLY A 57 -14.36 -3.05 13.09
CA GLY A 57 -14.44 -1.88 13.96
C GLY A 57 -13.09 -1.45 14.55
N TRP A 58 -13.11 -0.34 15.31
CA TRP A 58 -11.90 0.39 15.74
C TRP A 58 -11.65 0.30 17.25
N SER A 59 -11.72 -0.91 17.82
CA SER A 59 -11.30 -1.17 19.20
C SER A 59 -9.78 -1.24 19.28
N TYR A 60 -9.14 -0.08 19.35
CA TYR A 60 -7.68 0.04 19.45
C TYR A 60 -7.18 -0.65 20.72
N ARG A 61 -6.49 -1.79 20.54
CA ARG A 61 -5.74 -2.52 21.56
C ARG A 61 -4.26 -2.48 21.18
N LEU A 62 -3.41 -1.97 22.07
CA LEU A 62 -1.98 -1.75 21.79
C LEU A 62 -1.20 -3.06 21.60
N ASP A 63 -1.68 -4.13 22.22
CA ASP A 63 -1.17 -5.50 22.22
C ASP A 63 -1.66 -6.36 21.05
N ASP A 64 -2.63 -5.87 20.26
CA ASP A 64 -3.23 -6.60 19.15
C ASP A 64 -2.46 -6.35 17.85
N THR A 65 -1.28 -6.96 17.71
CA THR A 65 -0.43 -6.77 16.53
C THR A 65 -0.97 -7.46 15.27
N GLU A 66 -1.92 -8.39 15.41
CA GLU A 66 -2.52 -9.08 14.27
C GLU A 66 -3.70 -8.30 13.67
N SER A 67 -4.46 -7.57 14.49
CA SER A 67 -5.60 -6.80 13.98
C SER A 67 -5.23 -5.44 13.40
N PHE A 68 -4.02 -4.95 13.64
CA PHE A 68 -3.55 -3.65 13.16
C PHE A 68 -2.33 -3.76 12.23
N VAL A 69 -2.15 -2.74 11.40
CA VAL A 69 -0.97 -2.55 10.57
C VAL A 69 -0.58 -1.07 10.58
N ASP A 70 0.72 -0.82 10.70
CA ASP A 70 1.26 0.52 10.53
C ASP A 70 1.41 0.78 9.03
N ILE A 71 0.96 1.95 8.61
CA ILE A 71 1.15 2.44 7.24
C ILE A 71 2.07 3.64 7.33
N HIS A 72 3.13 3.63 6.54
CA HIS A 72 3.96 4.80 6.28
C HIS A 72 3.70 5.20 4.84
N ALA A 73 3.09 6.36 4.66
CA ALA A 73 2.67 6.83 3.35
C ALA A 73 3.14 8.26 3.10
N VAL A 74 3.38 8.58 1.83
CA VAL A 74 3.67 9.94 1.38
C VAL A 74 2.36 10.70 1.19
N ASP A 75 2.28 11.89 1.77
CA ASP A 75 1.20 12.84 1.61
C ASP A 75 1.66 14.05 0.78
N LYS A 76 1.12 14.11 -0.45
CA LYS A 76 1.31 15.24 -1.37
C LYS A 76 0.30 16.37 -1.13
N GLY A 77 -0.75 16.11 -0.34
CA GLY A 77 -1.86 17.02 -0.09
C GLY A 77 -1.61 18.02 1.05
N LYS A 78 -0.42 18.01 1.67
CA LYS A 78 -0.04 18.88 2.80
C LYS A 78 -0.91 18.73 4.05
N ALA A 79 -1.58 17.60 4.20
CA ALA A 79 -2.24 17.25 5.45
C ALA A 79 -1.21 17.11 6.59
N TYR A 80 0.02 16.67 6.29
CA TYR A 80 1.11 16.58 7.28
C TYR A 80 1.38 17.86 8.06
N GLU A 81 1.15 19.05 7.47
CA GLU A 81 1.35 20.34 8.14
C GLU A 81 0.31 20.58 9.26
N LYS A 82 -0.88 19.97 9.14
CA LYS A 82 -2.07 20.25 9.97
C LYS A 82 -2.38 19.12 10.94
N VAL A 83 -2.22 17.88 10.50
CA VAL A 83 -2.50 16.69 11.28
C VAL A 83 -1.49 16.58 12.42
N ARG A 84 -1.95 16.09 13.59
CA ARG A 84 -1.11 15.88 14.77
C ARG A 84 -1.11 14.43 15.21
N ALA A 85 0.00 14.01 15.83
CA ALA A 85 0.09 12.71 16.46
C ALA A 85 -1.05 12.51 17.48
N GLY A 86 -1.67 11.34 17.45
CA GLY A 86 -2.82 10.99 18.29
C GLY A 86 -4.18 11.32 17.69
N GLU A 87 -4.27 12.19 16.68
CA GLU A 87 -5.50 12.42 15.92
C GLU A 87 -5.87 11.21 15.07
N TRP A 88 -7.09 11.25 14.53
CA TRP A 88 -7.57 10.27 13.57
C TRP A 88 -7.64 10.90 12.20
N VAL A 89 -7.39 10.09 11.17
CA VAL A 89 -7.56 10.45 9.77
C VAL A 89 -8.51 9.48 9.08
N SER A 90 -9.22 9.99 8.08
CA SER A 90 -9.95 9.23 7.08
C SER A 90 -9.51 9.72 5.71
N GLY A 91 -9.35 8.80 4.77
CA GLY A 91 -8.86 9.13 3.45
C GLY A 91 -8.80 7.92 2.54
N ARG A 92 -7.89 7.97 1.57
CA ARG A 92 -7.61 6.88 0.64
C ARG A 92 -6.12 6.59 0.64
N LEU A 93 -5.78 5.32 0.83
CA LEU A 93 -4.44 4.83 0.57
C LEU A 93 -4.35 4.47 -0.92
N ILE A 94 -3.24 4.86 -1.54
CA ILE A 94 -2.94 4.58 -2.94
C ILE A 94 -1.66 3.75 -2.94
N VAL A 95 -1.78 2.49 -3.35
CA VAL A 95 -0.65 1.55 -3.40
C VAL A 95 -0.38 1.19 -4.85
N PHE A 96 0.86 1.36 -5.26
CA PHE A 96 1.32 1.10 -6.62
C PHE A 96 2.54 0.20 -6.61
N GLY A 97 2.74 -0.50 -7.72
CA GLY A 97 3.91 -1.35 -7.90
C GLY A 97 3.83 -2.21 -9.15
N SER A 98 4.93 -2.90 -9.42
CA SER A 98 5.09 -3.78 -10.57
C SER A 98 5.10 -5.23 -10.12
N LEU A 99 4.39 -6.09 -10.84
CA LEU A 99 4.14 -7.47 -10.45
C LEU A 99 5.10 -8.44 -11.12
N LYS A 100 5.80 -9.22 -10.31
CA LYS A 100 6.62 -10.33 -10.77
C LYS A 100 6.06 -11.65 -10.28
N LYS A 101 5.89 -12.63 -11.17
CA LYS A 101 5.56 -14.00 -10.77
C LYS A 101 6.61 -14.56 -9.82
N VAL A 102 6.15 -15.22 -8.75
CA VAL A 102 7.01 -15.91 -7.77
C VAL A 102 6.48 -17.30 -7.45
N TRP A 103 7.36 -18.14 -6.92
CA TRP A 103 6.97 -19.39 -6.31
C TRP A 103 6.67 -19.13 -4.84
N ALA A 104 5.39 -19.09 -4.49
CA ALA A 104 4.91 -18.98 -3.12
C ALA A 104 3.70 -19.91 -2.93
N LYS A 105 3.25 -20.04 -1.67
CA LYS A 105 2.11 -20.88 -1.28
C LYS A 105 1.06 -20.13 -0.45
N ALA A 106 1.32 -18.87 -0.13
CA ALA A 106 0.47 -18.06 0.73
C ALA A 106 0.66 -16.57 0.43
N VAL A 107 -0.39 -15.80 0.68
CA VAL A 107 -0.37 -14.35 0.74
C VAL A 107 0.48 -13.91 1.94
N ALA A 108 1.34 -12.91 1.75
CA ALA A 108 2.24 -12.45 2.79
C ALA A 108 2.67 -10.99 2.59
N MET A 109 3.01 -10.34 3.70
CA MET A 109 3.70 -9.04 3.74
C MET A 109 4.99 -9.22 4.52
N GLU A 110 6.12 -8.80 3.93
CA GLU A 110 7.39 -8.78 4.65
C GLU A 110 7.45 -7.55 5.56
N GLY A 111 7.67 -7.76 6.86
CA GLY A 111 7.73 -6.68 7.84
C GLY A 111 6.40 -6.41 8.54
N ALA A 112 6.43 -5.45 9.47
CA ALA A 112 5.30 -5.11 10.33
C ALA A 112 4.51 -3.88 9.85
N ALA A 113 5.04 -3.14 8.87
CA ALA A 113 4.43 -1.94 8.31
C ALA A 113 4.30 -2.07 6.79
N LEU A 114 3.28 -1.41 6.23
CA LEU A 114 3.18 -1.16 4.80
C LEU A 114 3.77 0.22 4.51
N GLU A 115 4.92 0.22 3.87
CA GLU A 115 5.72 1.39 3.53
C GLU A 115 6.35 1.24 2.14
N ASP A 116 6.96 2.31 1.64
CA ASP A 116 7.72 2.25 0.40
C ASP A 116 8.79 1.16 0.44
N GLY A 117 8.85 0.36 -0.62
CA GLY A 117 9.74 -0.79 -0.74
C GLY A 117 9.24 -2.07 -0.04
N THR A 118 8.14 -2.02 0.73
CA THR A 118 7.57 -3.21 1.37
C THR A 118 7.28 -4.27 0.34
N ARG A 119 7.76 -5.49 0.61
CA ARG A 119 7.52 -6.62 -0.27
C ARG A 119 6.21 -7.29 0.09
N LEU A 120 5.28 -7.30 -0.87
CA LEU A 120 4.03 -8.03 -0.77
C LEU A 120 4.05 -9.23 -1.70
N THR A 121 3.47 -10.33 -1.25
CA THR A 121 3.13 -11.49 -2.07
C THR A 121 1.62 -11.64 -2.07
N GLY A 122 1.02 -11.65 -3.25
CA GLY A 122 -0.42 -11.77 -3.44
C GLY A 122 -0.81 -12.93 -4.34
N GLU A 123 -2.03 -13.40 -4.17
CA GLU A 123 -2.63 -14.47 -4.97
C GLU A 123 -3.44 -13.87 -6.13
N VAL A 124 -3.21 -14.39 -7.33
CA VAL A 124 -3.90 -13.94 -8.54
C VAL A 124 -5.22 -14.66 -8.69
N SER A 125 -6.28 -13.89 -8.92
CA SER A 125 -7.59 -14.40 -9.33
C SER A 125 -7.96 -13.80 -10.68
N LEU A 126 -8.26 -14.66 -11.65
CA LEU A 126 -8.63 -14.29 -13.01
C LEU A 126 -10.16 -14.41 -13.20
N GLY A 127 -10.80 -13.28 -13.49
CA GLY A 127 -12.17 -13.24 -14.01
C GLY A 127 -12.19 -13.20 -15.54
N GLU A 128 -13.39 -13.24 -16.11
CA GLU A 128 -13.58 -13.20 -17.58
C GLU A 128 -13.09 -11.87 -18.20
N GLN A 129 -13.23 -10.77 -17.46
CA GLN A 129 -12.95 -9.41 -17.95
C GLN A 129 -11.88 -8.67 -17.18
N HIS A 130 -11.46 -9.18 -16.02
CA HIS A 130 -10.49 -8.53 -15.16
C HIS A 130 -9.62 -9.56 -14.45
N ALA A 131 -8.40 -9.17 -14.13
CA ALA A 131 -7.54 -9.90 -13.22
C ALA A 131 -7.37 -9.07 -11.95
N GLN A 132 -7.34 -9.75 -10.81
CA GLN A 132 -7.10 -9.13 -9.53
C GLN A 132 -6.00 -9.88 -8.77
N VAL A 133 -5.36 -9.18 -7.85
CA VAL A 133 -4.38 -9.75 -6.92
C VAL A 133 -4.83 -9.45 -5.51
N ASP A 134 -4.98 -10.48 -4.69
CA ASP A 134 -5.26 -10.35 -3.27
C ASP A 134 -3.96 -10.36 -2.47
N PHE A 135 -3.61 -9.22 -1.88
CA PHE A 135 -2.45 -9.07 -0.99
C PHE A 135 -2.81 -9.24 0.50
N GLY A 136 -4.05 -9.64 0.80
CA GLY A 136 -4.58 -9.86 2.15
C GLY A 136 -5.01 -8.57 2.85
N LEU A 137 -4.22 -7.49 2.72
CA LEU A 137 -4.60 -6.16 3.21
C LEU A 137 -5.56 -5.44 2.27
N PHE A 138 -5.40 -5.67 0.97
CA PHE A 138 -6.21 -5.07 -0.08
C PHE A 138 -6.19 -5.92 -1.33
N LYS A 139 -7.15 -5.66 -2.22
CA LYS A 139 -7.19 -6.24 -3.56
C LYS A 139 -6.77 -5.20 -4.58
N ALA A 140 -5.86 -5.57 -5.47
CA ALA A 140 -5.45 -4.75 -6.59
C ALA A 140 -6.11 -5.25 -7.87
N PHE A 141 -6.79 -4.35 -8.58
CA PHE A 141 -7.30 -4.64 -9.91
C PHE A 141 -6.24 -4.30 -10.95
N LEU A 142 -5.92 -5.26 -11.81
CA LEU A 142 -4.97 -5.06 -12.89
C LEU A 142 -5.68 -4.36 -14.05
N ARG A 143 -5.08 -3.27 -14.53
CA ARG A 143 -5.64 -2.51 -15.65
C ARG A 143 -5.07 -3.06 -16.96
N PHE A 144 -5.97 -3.46 -17.83
CA PHE A 144 -5.69 -3.89 -19.19
C PHE A 144 -6.58 -3.09 -20.15
N GLU A 145 -6.14 -2.95 -21.39
CA GLU A 145 -6.88 -2.26 -22.45
C GLU A 145 -8.15 -3.03 -22.83
N ASP A 146 -8.02 -4.36 -22.96
CA ASP A 146 -9.12 -5.27 -23.27
C ASP A 146 -8.82 -6.70 -22.77
N PRO A 147 -9.83 -7.60 -22.70
CA PRO A 147 -9.64 -8.97 -22.21
C PRO A 147 -8.66 -9.82 -23.05
N GLN A 148 -8.52 -9.59 -24.35
CA GLN A 148 -7.56 -10.31 -25.20
C GLN A 148 -6.13 -9.86 -24.93
N GLN A 149 -5.91 -8.56 -24.70
CA GLN A 149 -4.65 -8.01 -24.26
C GLN A 149 -4.26 -8.56 -22.88
N MET A 150 -5.20 -8.60 -21.93
CA MET A 150 -5.01 -9.24 -20.61
C MET A 150 -4.50 -10.68 -20.75
N LEU A 151 -5.21 -11.53 -21.50
CA LEU A 151 -4.84 -12.93 -21.65
C LEU A 151 -3.45 -13.11 -22.29
N ARG A 152 -3.11 -12.28 -23.29
CA ARG A 152 -1.78 -12.30 -23.93
C ARG A 152 -0.68 -11.92 -22.95
N VAL A 153 -0.85 -10.83 -22.21
CA VAL A 153 0.15 -10.33 -21.23
C VAL A 153 0.34 -11.33 -20.11
N LEU A 154 -0.74 -11.79 -19.48
CA LEU A 154 -0.65 -12.75 -18.37
C LEU A 154 -0.02 -14.07 -18.80
N ARG A 155 -0.36 -14.57 -20.00
CA ARG A 155 0.27 -15.76 -20.58
C ARG A 155 1.76 -15.57 -20.80
N HIS A 156 2.18 -14.41 -21.32
CA HIS A 156 3.59 -14.08 -21.54
C HIS A 156 4.39 -14.05 -20.23
N GLU A 157 3.82 -13.43 -19.19
CA GLU A 157 4.40 -13.37 -17.84
C GLU A 157 4.28 -14.70 -17.06
N GLY A 158 3.63 -15.71 -17.67
CA GLY A 158 3.38 -17.01 -17.07
C GLY A 158 2.46 -16.96 -15.84
N ILE A 159 1.70 -15.88 -15.68
CA ILE A 159 0.73 -15.68 -14.60
C ILE A 159 -0.58 -16.38 -14.97
N LYS A 160 -1.09 -17.17 -14.04
CA LYS A 160 -2.34 -17.93 -14.18
C LYS A 160 -3.20 -17.72 -12.94
N ASP A 161 -4.46 -18.13 -13.02
CA ASP A 161 -5.32 -18.21 -11.83
C ASP A 161 -4.66 -19.06 -10.73
N GLY A 162 -4.72 -18.60 -9.48
CA GLY A 162 -4.03 -19.20 -8.33
C GLY A 162 -2.50 -19.04 -8.33
N SER A 163 -1.91 -18.30 -9.28
CA SER A 163 -0.48 -17.98 -9.22
C SER A 163 -0.20 -16.96 -8.13
N PHE A 164 1.03 -16.96 -7.62
CA PHE A 164 1.51 -15.93 -6.72
C PHE A 164 2.39 -14.92 -7.46
N VAL A 165 2.20 -13.65 -7.14
CA VAL A 165 3.01 -12.54 -7.63
C VAL A 165 3.56 -11.76 -6.44
N ALA A 166 4.74 -11.18 -6.62
CA ALA A 166 5.35 -10.29 -5.64
C ALA A 166 5.53 -8.89 -6.24
N THR A 167 5.48 -7.89 -5.37
CA THR A 167 5.75 -6.49 -5.68
C THR A 167 6.57 -5.85 -4.57
N SER A 168 7.31 -4.80 -4.92
CA SER A 168 7.79 -3.81 -3.95
C SER A 168 6.90 -2.59 -4.09
N THR A 169 6.19 -2.24 -3.02
CA THR A 169 5.16 -1.20 -3.06
C THR A 169 5.73 0.20 -3.00
N GLN A 170 4.97 1.13 -3.53
CA GLN A 170 5.03 2.54 -3.16
C GLN A 170 3.65 2.93 -2.62
N VAL A 171 3.64 3.81 -1.62
CA VAL A 171 2.50 4.03 -0.75
C VAL A 171 2.27 5.53 -0.57
N ASP A 172 1.21 6.01 -1.21
CA ASP A 172 0.72 7.39 -1.06
C ASP A 172 -0.57 7.41 -0.22
N ILE A 173 -0.83 8.53 0.44
CA ILE A 173 -2.10 8.79 1.15
C ILE A 173 -2.73 10.11 0.70
N GLU A 174 -4.02 10.06 0.42
CA GLU A 174 -4.87 11.24 0.28
C GLU A 174 -5.76 11.37 1.53
N VAL A 175 -5.53 12.39 2.34
CA VAL A 175 -6.32 12.64 3.56
C VAL A 175 -7.57 13.46 3.22
N ASP A 176 -8.75 12.89 3.46
CA ASP A 176 -10.04 13.56 3.22
C ASP A 176 -10.54 14.31 4.49
N ARG A 177 -10.27 13.76 5.68
CA ARG A 177 -10.69 14.31 6.97
C ARG A 177 -9.70 13.92 8.06
N TRP A 178 -9.49 14.80 9.04
CA TRP A 178 -8.77 14.51 10.28
C TRP A 178 -9.45 15.15 11.50
N GLY A 179 -9.07 14.73 12.70
CA GLY A 179 -9.56 15.29 13.96
C GLY A 179 -9.76 14.25 15.05
N ARG A 180 -10.79 14.43 15.89
CA ARG A 180 -11.08 13.50 16.99
C ARG A 180 -11.63 12.17 16.46
N LYS A 181 -11.39 11.10 17.23
CA LYS A 181 -11.84 9.74 16.90
C LYS A 181 -13.29 9.70 16.45
N ASP A 182 -14.19 10.24 17.27
CA ASP A 182 -15.63 10.15 17.00
C ASP A 182 -16.08 10.97 15.78
N GLU A 183 -15.39 12.06 15.47
CA GLU A 183 -15.70 12.92 14.31
C GLU A 183 -15.27 12.27 12.98
N VAL A 184 -14.18 11.52 13.03
CA VAL A 184 -13.57 10.87 11.87
C VAL A 184 -14.18 9.49 11.62
N LEU A 185 -14.44 8.73 12.68
CA LEU A 185 -14.92 7.36 12.58
C LEU A 185 -16.42 7.26 12.34
N ARG A 186 -17.22 8.25 12.78
CA ARG A 186 -18.66 8.30 12.45
C ARG A 186 -18.83 8.35 10.94
N ASP A 187 -19.49 7.33 10.41
CA ASP A 187 -19.90 7.37 9.01
C ASP A 187 -20.81 8.58 8.81
N LYS A 188 -20.63 9.28 7.68
CA LYS A 188 -21.68 10.17 7.19
C LYS A 188 -22.92 9.29 7.05
N GLY A 189 -23.84 9.37 8.00
CA GLY A 189 -25.12 8.68 7.92
C GLY A 189 -25.67 8.95 6.52
N ARG A 190 -25.93 7.88 5.77
CA ARG A 190 -26.67 7.95 4.49
C ARG A 190 -27.91 8.81 4.76
N ARG A 191 -27.92 10.02 4.21
CA ARG A 191 -29.15 10.73 3.88
C ARG A 191 -29.44 10.45 2.42
#